data_AF-A0A379WJE9-F1
#
_entry.id   AF-A0A379WJE9-F1
#
_cell.length_a   1.000
_cell.length_b   1.000
_cell.length_c   1.000
_cell.angle_alpha   90.00
_cell.angle_beta   90.00
_cell.angle_gamma   90.00
#
_symmetry.space_group_name_H-M   'P 1'
#
loop_
_entity.id
_entity.type
_entity.pdbx_description
1 polymer ?
#
loop_
_entity_poly.entity_id
_entity_poly.type
_entity_poly.pdbx_seq_one_letter_code
_entity_poly.pdbx_strand_id
1 'polypeptide(L)'
;MVVASHKGNTPETIKAAEIARQHGAPVIGLTWIMDSPLVAHCDYVETYTFGDGKDIAGEKTMKGLLSAVELLQQTEGYAHYDDFQDGVSKINRIVWRACEQVAERAQAFAQEYKDDKVIYTVASGAGYGAAYLQSICIFMEMQWIHSACIHSGEFSTGRLKLPMRIRLSSSSFPRAIRGRWMNVR
;
A
#
# COMPACT_ATOMS: atom_id res chain seq x y z
N MET A 1 -6.62 -19.63 0.60
CA MET A 1 -6.05 -18.65 -0.33
C MET A 1 -6.89 -17.38 -0.28
N VAL A 2 -6.27 -16.20 -0.28
CA VAL A 2 -6.97 -14.91 -0.38
C VAL A 2 -6.67 -14.30 -1.74
N VAL A 3 -7.71 -13.91 -2.48
CA VAL A 3 -7.60 -13.27 -3.80
C VAL A 3 -8.33 -11.94 -3.80
N ALA A 4 -7.89 -10.99 -4.62
CA ALA A 4 -8.53 -9.68 -4.72
C ALA A 4 -8.64 -9.23 -6.18
N SER A 5 -9.83 -8.77 -6.59
CA SER A 5 -10.05 -8.14 -7.88
C SER A 5 -11.13 -7.08 -7.76
N HIS A 6 -10.87 -5.86 -8.23
CA HIS A 6 -11.73 -4.74 -7.88
C HIS A 6 -13.14 -4.85 -8.45
N LYS A 7 -13.23 -5.11 -9.76
CA LYS A 7 -14.49 -5.39 -10.46
C LYS A 7 -14.79 -6.90 -10.53
N GLY A 8 -13.96 -7.73 -9.89
CA GLY A 8 -14.07 -9.19 -9.94
C GLY A 8 -13.91 -9.82 -11.32
N ASN A 9 -13.27 -9.12 -12.27
CA ASN A 9 -13.16 -9.54 -13.67
C ASN A 9 -11.69 -9.72 -14.16
N THR A 10 -10.72 -9.67 -13.26
CA THR A 10 -9.29 -9.87 -13.58
C THR A 10 -9.05 -11.35 -13.94
N PRO A 11 -8.72 -11.69 -15.21
CA PRO A 11 -8.66 -13.08 -15.66
C PRO A 11 -7.65 -13.94 -14.88
N GLU A 12 -6.49 -13.37 -14.57
CA GLU A 12 -5.42 -14.04 -13.82
C GLU A 12 -5.86 -14.36 -12.39
N THR A 13 -6.57 -13.43 -11.74
CA THR A 13 -7.11 -13.62 -10.38
C THR A 13 -8.21 -14.69 -10.37
N ILE A 14 -9.11 -14.67 -11.36
CA ILE A 14 -10.16 -15.69 -11.51
C ILE A 14 -9.52 -17.06 -11.70
N LYS A 15 -8.52 -17.16 -12.58
CA LYS A 15 -7.84 -18.43 -12.83
C LYS A 15 -7.09 -18.94 -11.60
N ALA A 16 -6.47 -18.05 -10.84
CA ALA A 16 -5.81 -18.41 -9.58
C ALA A 16 -6.79 -18.95 -8.54
N ALA A 17 -7.97 -18.33 -8.40
CA ALA A 17 -9.05 -18.82 -7.53
C ALA A 17 -9.56 -20.21 -7.96
N GLU A 18 -9.80 -20.40 -9.25
CA GLU A 18 -10.21 -21.67 -9.83
C GLU A 18 -9.19 -22.79 -9.53
N ILE A 19 -7.90 -22.53 -9.76
CA ILE A 19 -6.82 -23.49 -9.53
C ILE A 19 -6.74 -23.87 -8.04
N ALA A 20 -6.80 -22.90 -7.14
CA ALA A 20 -6.73 -23.17 -5.70
C ALA A 20 -7.88 -24.06 -5.23
N ARG A 21 -9.10 -23.78 -5.69
CA ARG A 21 -10.28 -24.59 -5.39
C ARG A 21 -10.18 -26.00 -5.96
N GLN A 22 -9.67 -26.16 -7.19
CA GLN A 22 -9.43 -27.48 -7.81
C GLN A 22 -8.46 -28.35 -6.99
N HIS A 23 -7.54 -27.73 -6.25
CA HIS A 23 -6.58 -28.41 -5.38
C HIS A 23 -7.07 -28.52 -3.91
N GLY A 24 -8.35 -28.23 -3.65
CA GLY A 24 -8.96 -28.37 -2.33
C GLY A 24 -8.60 -27.27 -1.33
N ALA A 25 -7.97 -26.17 -1.77
CA ALA A 25 -7.69 -25.03 -0.91
C ALA A 25 -8.92 -24.10 -0.84
N PRO A 26 -9.41 -23.75 0.37
CA PRO A 26 -10.49 -22.76 0.52
C PRO A 26 -10.07 -21.40 -0.04
N VAL A 27 -10.99 -20.71 -0.71
CA VAL A 27 -10.75 -19.41 -1.35
C VAL A 27 -11.61 -18.31 -0.73
N ILE A 28 -10.96 -17.25 -0.24
CA ILE A 28 -11.58 -16.01 0.20
C ILE A 28 -11.38 -14.95 -0.89
N GLY A 29 -12.46 -14.46 -1.48
CA GLY A 29 -12.45 -13.42 -2.51
C GLY A 29 -12.73 -12.03 -1.94
N LEU A 30 -11.85 -11.07 -2.21
CA LEU A 30 -12.06 -9.65 -1.93
C LEU A 30 -12.49 -8.95 -3.23
N THR A 31 -13.77 -8.58 -3.34
CA THR A 31 -14.32 -7.90 -4.53
C THR A 31 -15.32 -6.82 -4.14
N TRP A 32 -15.41 -5.76 -4.95
CA TRP A 32 -16.40 -4.71 -4.74
C TRP A 32 -17.76 -5.06 -5.36
N ILE A 33 -17.76 -5.86 -6.43
CA ILE A 33 -18.96 -6.22 -7.20
C ILE A 33 -19.30 -7.69 -6.93
N MET A 34 -20.45 -7.93 -6.30
CA MET A 34 -20.93 -9.29 -5.99
C MET A 34 -21.43 -10.03 -7.23
N ASP A 35 -21.91 -9.32 -8.24
CA ASP A 35 -22.24 -9.87 -9.55
C ASP A 35 -20.99 -9.84 -10.44
N SER A 36 -19.99 -10.65 -10.11
CA SER A 36 -18.73 -10.73 -10.86
C SER A 36 -18.23 -12.16 -11.02
N PRO A 37 -17.50 -12.46 -12.12
CA PRO A 37 -17.02 -13.81 -12.40
C PRO A 37 -16.18 -14.44 -11.26
N LEU A 38 -15.42 -13.63 -10.52
CA LEU A 38 -14.61 -14.11 -9.40
C LEU A 38 -15.44 -14.82 -8.31
N VAL A 39 -16.67 -14.35 -8.04
CA VAL A 39 -17.51 -14.84 -6.93
C VAL A 39 -17.82 -16.34 -7.08
N ALA A 40 -18.03 -16.82 -8.31
CA ALA A 40 -18.31 -18.24 -8.57
C ALA A 40 -17.16 -19.18 -8.16
N HIS A 41 -15.94 -18.65 -8.04
CA HIS A 41 -14.73 -19.41 -7.71
C HIS A 41 -14.26 -19.22 -6.26
N CYS A 42 -15.04 -18.53 -5.42
CA CYS A 42 -14.72 -18.28 -4.02
C CYS A 42 -15.66 -19.06 -3.10
N ASP A 43 -15.14 -19.60 -2.01
CA ASP A 43 -15.96 -20.23 -0.95
C ASP A 43 -16.52 -19.17 0.00
N TYR A 44 -15.76 -18.10 0.22
CA TYR A 44 -16.14 -16.93 1.00
C TYR A 44 -15.87 -15.67 0.20
N VAL A 45 -16.74 -14.66 0.32
CA VAL A 45 -16.56 -13.38 -0.36
C VAL A 45 -16.74 -12.24 0.62
N GLU A 46 -15.73 -11.38 0.70
CA GLU A 46 -15.74 -10.16 1.49
C GLU A 46 -15.80 -8.95 0.56
N THR A 47 -16.83 -8.13 0.75
CA THR A 47 -16.91 -6.82 0.11
C THR A 47 -16.16 -5.77 0.92
N TYR A 48 -15.79 -4.67 0.28
CA TYR A 48 -15.07 -3.58 0.91
C TYR A 48 -15.59 -2.23 0.44
N THR A 49 -15.27 -1.19 1.19
CA THR A 49 -15.62 0.20 0.89
C THR A 49 -14.61 0.83 -0.07
N PHE A 50 -15.10 1.71 -0.93
CA PHE A 50 -14.30 2.40 -1.94
C PHE A 50 -14.96 3.73 -2.30
N GLY A 51 -14.16 4.69 -2.80
CA GLY A 51 -14.63 6.02 -3.18
C GLY A 51 -14.40 7.10 -2.12
N ASP A 52 -14.95 8.28 -2.39
CA ASP A 52 -14.83 9.44 -1.52
C ASP A 52 -15.62 9.24 -0.22
N GLY A 53 -15.04 9.65 0.91
CA GLY A 53 -15.65 9.49 2.23
C GLY A 53 -15.81 8.03 2.67
N LYS A 54 -15.15 7.08 2.00
CA LYS A 54 -15.18 5.65 2.38
C LYS A 54 -14.72 5.45 3.83
N ASP A 55 -15.29 4.43 4.45
CA ASP A 55 -14.77 3.88 5.70
C ASP A 55 -13.41 3.19 5.43
N ILE A 56 -12.34 3.75 5.99
CA ILE A 56 -10.97 3.24 5.86
C ILE A 56 -10.83 1.85 6.51
N ALA A 57 -11.55 1.58 7.61
CA ALA A 57 -11.51 0.28 8.26
C ALA A 57 -12.11 -0.83 7.37
N GLY A 58 -13.03 -0.46 6.48
CA GLY A 58 -13.67 -1.34 5.52
C GLY A 58 -12.95 -1.45 4.17
N GLU A 59 -11.82 -0.78 3.96
CA GLU A 59 -11.14 -0.75 2.65
C GLU A 59 -10.47 -2.10 2.32
N LYS A 60 -10.28 -2.38 1.02
CA LYS A 60 -9.69 -3.63 0.50
C LYS A 60 -8.39 -4.07 1.21
N THR A 61 -7.48 -3.13 1.49
CA THR A 61 -6.22 -3.43 2.19
C THR A 61 -6.46 -3.82 3.64
N MET A 62 -7.39 -3.15 4.33
CA MET A 62 -7.80 -3.50 5.68
C MET A 62 -8.51 -4.85 5.73
N LYS A 63 -9.37 -5.16 4.76
CA LYS A 63 -10.00 -6.49 4.64
C LYS A 63 -8.96 -7.60 4.47
N GLY A 64 -7.93 -7.39 3.65
CA GLY A 64 -6.83 -8.35 3.52
C GLY A 64 -6.06 -8.54 4.83
N LEU A 65 -5.78 -7.45 5.55
CA LEU A 65 -5.11 -7.52 6.85
C LEU A 65 -5.98 -8.20 7.92
N LEU A 66 -7.27 -7.88 7.97
CA LEU A 66 -8.25 -8.51 8.85
C LEU A 66 -8.32 -10.02 8.60
N SER A 67 -8.36 -10.48 7.34
CA SER A 67 -8.34 -11.91 7.02
C SER A 67 -7.08 -12.61 7.57
N ALA A 68 -5.93 -11.94 7.54
CA ALA A 68 -4.69 -12.50 8.09
C ALA A 68 -4.70 -12.55 9.62
N VAL A 69 -5.18 -11.48 10.29
CA VAL A 69 -5.25 -11.40 11.75
C VAL A 69 -6.28 -12.39 12.31
N GLU A 70 -7.45 -12.49 11.68
CA GLU A 70 -8.49 -13.46 12.06
C GLU A 70 -7.99 -14.90 11.91
N LEU A 71 -7.29 -15.20 10.81
CA LEU A 71 -6.69 -16.52 10.63
C LEU A 71 -5.70 -16.83 11.77
N LEU A 72 -4.76 -15.91 12.05
CA LEU A 72 -3.78 -16.08 13.11
C LEU A 72 -4.44 -16.27 14.49
N GLN A 73 -5.45 -15.44 14.79
CA GLN A 73 -6.18 -15.52 16.05
C GLN A 73 -6.87 -16.87 16.24
N GLN A 74 -7.49 -17.40 15.19
CA GLN A 74 -8.27 -18.63 15.27
C GLN A 74 -7.41 -19.90 15.23
N THR A 75 -6.20 -19.84 14.66
CA THR A 75 -5.31 -21.01 14.55
C THR A 75 -4.27 -21.10 15.65
N GLU A 76 -3.64 -19.97 15.99
CA GLU A 76 -2.48 -19.92 16.91
C GLU A 76 -2.73 -19.03 18.13
N GLY A 77 -3.74 -18.17 18.05
CA GLY A 77 -3.95 -17.08 19.01
C GLY A 77 -3.02 -15.91 18.73
N TYR A 78 -3.54 -14.70 18.80
CA TYR A 78 -2.78 -13.48 18.61
C TYR A 78 -2.83 -12.62 19.88
N ALA A 79 -1.69 -12.52 20.57
CA ALA A 79 -1.59 -11.82 21.86
C ALA A 79 -2.03 -10.35 21.82
N HIS A 80 -2.01 -9.71 20.64
CA HIS A 80 -2.39 -8.32 20.43
C HIS A 80 -3.69 -8.17 19.63
N TYR A 81 -4.57 -9.18 19.66
CA TYR A 81 -5.83 -9.13 18.93
C TYR A 81 -6.72 -7.96 19.37
N ASP A 82 -6.89 -7.77 20.67
CA ASP A 82 -7.71 -6.66 21.21
C ASP A 82 -7.11 -5.29 20.87
N ASP A 83 -5.78 -5.15 20.97
CA ASP A 83 -5.06 -3.94 20.57
C ASP A 83 -5.22 -3.65 19.08
N PHE A 84 -5.20 -4.70 18.24
CA PHE A 84 -5.43 -4.57 16.81
C PHE A 84 -6.85 -4.10 16.52
N GLN A 85 -7.87 -4.70 17.13
CA GLN A 85 -9.26 -4.31 16.93
C GLN A 85 -9.54 -2.88 17.42
N ASP A 86 -8.93 -2.48 18.54
CA ASP A 86 -8.94 -1.09 19.00
C ASP A 86 -8.30 -0.15 17.97
N GLY A 87 -7.16 -0.54 17.37
CA GLY A 87 -6.52 0.19 16.28
C GLY A 87 -7.41 0.35 15.04
N VAL A 88 -8.09 -0.73 14.62
CA VAL A 88 -9.06 -0.70 13.52
C VAL A 88 -10.19 0.29 13.81
N SER A 89 -10.72 0.32 15.04
CA SER A 89 -11.78 1.26 15.43
C SER A 89 -11.37 2.74 15.31
N LYS A 90 -10.07 3.03 15.38
CA LYS A 90 -9.50 4.38 15.37
C LYS A 90 -8.98 4.82 13.99
N ILE A 91 -8.81 3.90 13.05
CA ILE A 91 -8.06 4.15 11.81
C ILE A 91 -8.65 5.28 10.96
N ASN A 92 -9.98 5.37 10.87
CA ASN A 92 -10.67 6.44 10.15
C ASN A 92 -10.22 7.82 10.61
N ARG A 93 -10.32 8.07 11.92
CA ARG A 93 -9.95 9.35 12.52
C ARG A 93 -8.45 9.65 12.33
N ILE A 94 -7.60 8.63 12.43
CA ILE A 94 -6.15 8.77 12.24
C ILE A 94 -5.86 9.21 10.81
N VAL A 95 -6.43 8.51 9.82
CA VAL A 95 -6.19 8.80 8.40
C VAL A 95 -6.74 10.16 8.00
N TRP A 96 -7.96 10.52 8.40
CA TRP A 96 -8.53 11.84 8.05
C TRP A 96 -7.69 12.99 8.62
N ARG A 97 -7.24 12.88 9.87
CA ARG A 97 -6.33 13.87 10.46
C ARG A 97 -4.99 13.93 9.73
N ALA A 98 -4.45 12.78 9.34
CA ALA A 98 -3.21 12.74 8.56
C ALA A 98 -3.39 13.44 7.20
N CYS A 99 -4.52 13.25 6.51
CA CYS A 99 -4.84 13.93 5.26
C CYS A 99 -4.88 15.46 5.44
N GLU A 100 -5.53 15.96 6.49
CA GLU A 100 -5.54 17.40 6.82
C GLU A 100 -4.11 17.93 7.04
N GLN A 101 -3.29 17.21 7.79
CA GLN A 101 -1.91 17.61 8.12
C GLN A 101 -0.98 17.66 6.90
N VAL A 102 -1.23 16.85 5.87
CA VAL A 102 -0.36 16.78 4.68
C VAL A 102 -0.88 17.57 3.49
N ALA A 103 -2.06 18.20 3.58
CA ALA A 103 -2.72 18.87 2.46
C ALA A 103 -1.82 19.91 1.77
N GLU A 104 -1.20 20.82 2.54
CA GLU A 104 -0.29 21.84 1.99
C GLU A 104 0.96 21.22 1.37
N ARG A 105 1.52 20.18 2.00
CA ARG A 105 2.70 19.46 1.48
C ARG A 105 2.39 18.72 0.19
N ALA A 106 1.18 18.18 0.06
CA ALA A 106 0.73 17.52 -1.16
C ALA A 106 0.58 18.53 -2.32
N GLN A 107 0.04 19.73 -2.05
CA GLN A 107 -0.02 20.80 -3.05
C GLN A 107 1.37 21.28 -3.47
N ALA A 108 2.28 21.47 -2.50
CA ALA A 108 3.66 21.85 -2.78
C ALA A 108 4.37 20.78 -3.62
N PHE A 109 4.20 19.50 -3.28
CA PHE A 109 4.73 18.37 -4.06
C PHE A 109 4.19 18.41 -5.50
N ALA A 110 2.88 18.57 -5.68
CA ALA A 110 2.29 18.64 -7.01
C ALA A 110 2.87 19.80 -7.84
N GLN A 111 3.08 20.98 -7.26
CA GLN A 111 3.67 22.13 -7.97
C GLN A 111 5.16 21.95 -8.27
N GLU A 112 5.92 21.41 -7.34
CA GLU A 112 7.37 21.23 -7.48
C GLU A 112 7.73 20.15 -8.50
N TYR A 113 6.98 19.05 -8.53
CA TYR A 113 7.32 17.84 -9.30
C TYR A 113 6.44 17.62 -10.54
N LYS A 114 5.57 18.56 -10.92
CA LYS A 114 4.65 18.41 -12.09
C LYS A 114 5.35 18.11 -13.42
N ASP A 115 6.58 18.58 -13.60
CA ASP A 115 7.33 18.46 -14.85
C ASP A 115 8.35 17.31 -14.83
N ASP A 116 8.54 16.67 -13.66
CA ASP A 116 9.51 15.59 -13.49
C ASP A 116 9.09 14.34 -14.26
N LYS A 117 10.04 13.76 -15.00
CA LYS A 117 9.81 12.56 -15.82
C LYS A 117 10.13 11.27 -15.10
N VAL A 118 10.84 11.35 -13.97
CA VAL A 118 11.25 10.21 -13.17
C VAL A 118 11.09 10.53 -11.69
N ILE A 119 10.30 9.75 -10.97
CA ILE A 119 10.13 9.84 -9.52
C ILE A 119 10.33 8.45 -8.92
N TYR A 120 11.17 8.31 -7.90
CA TYR A 120 11.37 7.04 -7.21
C TYR A 120 10.63 7.04 -5.86
N THR A 121 10.09 5.89 -5.47
CA THR A 121 9.57 5.67 -4.12
C THR A 121 10.54 4.78 -3.33
N VAL A 122 10.69 5.07 -2.03
CA VAL A 122 11.60 4.30 -1.16
C VAL A 122 10.88 3.99 0.15
N ALA A 123 10.79 2.72 0.52
CA ALA A 123 10.19 2.27 1.78
C ALA A 123 10.70 0.88 2.19
N SER A 124 10.33 0.42 3.38
CA SER A 124 10.60 -0.94 3.87
C SER A 124 9.48 -1.45 4.77
N GLY A 125 9.55 -2.75 5.12
CA GLY A 125 8.58 -3.38 6.00
C GLY A 125 7.14 -3.24 5.50
N ALA A 126 6.22 -2.97 6.42
CA ALA A 126 4.79 -2.78 6.09
C ALA A 126 4.53 -1.59 5.14
N GLY A 127 5.43 -0.61 5.07
CA GLY A 127 5.30 0.54 4.17
C GLY A 127 5.69 0.26 2.72
N TYR A 128 6.40 -0.85 2.44
CA TYR A 128 6.89 -1.15 1.10
C TYR A 128 5.77 -1.34 0.08
N GLY A 129 4.68 -2.03 0.47
CA GLY A 129 3.52 -2.23 -0.41
C GLY A 129 2.88 -0.91 -0.86
N ALA A 130 2.75 0.07 0.04
CA ALA A 130 2.21 1.38 -0.29
C ALA A 130 3.12 2.16 -1.26
N ALA A 131 4.44 2.14 -1.03
CA ALA A 131 5.41 2.77 -1.94
C ALA A 131 5.44 2.09 -3.31
N TYR A 132 5.28 0.77 -3.35
CA TYR A 132 5.17 0.01 -4.58
C TYR A 132 3.92 0.40 -5.38
N LEU A 133 2.75 0.41 -4.72
CA LEU A 133 1.49 0.83 -5.36
C LEU A 133 1.55 2.28 -5.87
N GLN A 134 2.14 3.19 -5.11
CA GLN A 134 2.35 4.57 -5.56
C GLN A 134 3.21 4.64 -6.83
N SER A 135 4.27 3.82 -6.91
CA SER A 135 5.13 3.74 -8.09
C SER A 135 4.37 3.21 -9.31
N ILE A 136 3.76 2.03 -9.19
CA ILE A 136 3.21 1.33 -10.36
C ILE A 136 1.84 1.87 -10.78
N CYS A 137 0.93 2.10 -9.85
CA CYS A 137 -0.46 2.45 -10.16
C CYS A 137 -0.64 3.97 -10.28
N ILE A 138 0.04 4.77 -9.46
CA ILE A 138 -0.16 6.23 -9.51
C ILE A 138 0.82 6.87 -10.49
N PHE A 139 2.13 6.72 -10.28
CA PHE A 139 3.10 7.38 -11.15
C PHE A 139 3.16 6.79 -12.55
N MET A 140 3.31 5.47 -12.69
CA MET A 140 3.47 4.85 -14.00
C MET A 140 2.14 4.74 -14.76
N GLU A 141 1.11 4.14 -14.15
CA GLU A 141 -0.16 3.87 -14.83
C GLU A 141 -1.02 5.14 -15.03
N MET A 142 -1.24 5.94 -13.99
CA MET A 142 -2.17 7.08 -14.04
C MET A 142 -1.54 8.41 -14.45
N GLN A 143 -0.24 8.62 -14.20
CA GLN A 143 0.45 9.89 -14.48
C GLN A 143 1.50 9.81 -15.59
N TRP A 144 1.82 8.60 -16.07
CA TRP A 144 2.84 8.34 -17.10
C TRP A 144 4.23 8.93 -16.73
N ILE A 145 4.58 8.88 -15.45
CA ILE A 145 5.89 9.23 -14.89
C ILE A 145 6.68 7.93 -14.71
N HIS A 146 7.95 7.89 -15.14
CA HIS A 146 8.80 6.75 -14.89
C HIS A 146 9.08 6.62 -13.39
N SER A 147 8.95 5.42 -12.84
CA SER A 147 9.16 5.18 -11.41
C SER A 147 9.73 3.81 -11.15
N ALA A 148 10.39 3.66 -10.00
CA ALA A 148 10.67 2.38 -9.40
C ALA A 148 10.54 2.48 -7.87
N CYS A 149 10.04 1.42 -7.25
CA CYS A 149 10.03 1.29 -5.80
C CYS A 149 11.33 0.60 -5.35
N ILE A 150 12.06 1.27 -4.46
CA ILE A 150 13.33 0.77 -3.93
C ILE A 150 13.13 0.39 -2.47
N HIS A 151 13.47 -0.85 -2.13
CA HIS A 151 13.48 -1.26 -0.72
C HIS A 151 14.58 -0.48 0.02
N SER A 152 14.25 0.17 1.13
CA SER A 152 15.19 1.09 1.81
C SER A 152 16.46 0.39 2.33
N GLY A 153 16.38 -0.91 2.64
CA GLY A 153 17.55 -1.74 2.96
C GLY A 153 18.54 -1.88 1.79
N GLU A 154 18.03 -1.89 0.56
CA GLU A 154 18.85 -1.96 -0.68
C GLU A 154 19.38 -0.59 -1.11
N PHE A 155 18.82 0.48 -0.56
CA PHE A 155 19.23 1.84 -0.91
C PHE A 155 20.70 2.11 -0.53
N SER A 156 21.15 1.54 0.59
CA SER A 156 22.48 1.77 1.15
C SER A 156 23.55 0.79 0.64
N THR A 157 23.17 -0.25 -0.12
CA THR A 157 24.07 -1.34 -0.55
C THR A 157 24.88 -1.05 -1.82
N GLY A 158 24.96 0.23 -2.23
CA GLY A 158 26.01 0.70 -3.15
C GLY A 158 25.66 0.72 -4.64
N ARG A 159 24.40 0.53 -5.04
CA ARG A 159 23.98 0.53 -6.47
C ARG A 159 23.20 1.75 -6.95
N LEU A 160 22.76 2.65 -6.08
CA LEU A 160 22.08 3.88 -6.50
C LEU A 160 23.06 5.05 -6.65
N LYS A 161 23.65 5.17 -7.84
CA LYS A 161 24.42 6.36 -8.30
C LYS A 161 23.61 7.22 -9.28
N LEU A 162 22.28 7.16 -9.23
CA LEU A 162 21.45 8.08 -9.99
C LEU A 162 21.50 9.45 -9.32
N PRO A 163 21.62 10.56 -10.07
CA PRO A 163 21.45 11.90 -9.52
C PRO A 163 19.98 12.08 -9.13
N MET A 164 19.62 11.53 -7.97
CA MET A 164 18.31 11.74 -7.37
C MET A 164 18.35 13.09 -6.68
N ARG A 165 17.37 13.93 -6.98
CA ARG A 165 17.14 15.18 -6.26
C ARG A 165 16.53 14.84 -4.90
N ILE A 166 17.34 14.27 -4.01
CA ILE A 166 16.93 13.89 -2.65
C ILE A 166 16.97 15.15 -1.80
N ARG A 167 15.84 15.84 -1.66
CA ARG A 167 15.69 16.90 -0.67
C ARG A 167 15.03 16.30 0.57
N LEU A 168 15.85 15.93 1.55
CA LEU A 168 15.35 15.66 2.91
C LEU A 168 14.72 16.96 3.41
N SER A 169 13.40 16.98 3.63
CA SER A 169 12.76 18.14 4.25
C SER A 169 13.34 18.31 5.66
N SER A 170 14.23 19.29 5.82
CA SER A 170 14.89 19.57 7.09
C SER A 170 13.90 20.21 8.05
N SER A 171 13.12 19.40 8.77
CA SER A 171 12.34 19.86 9.91
C SER A 171 12.22 18.80 11.00
N SER A 172 13.27 17.99 11.24
CA SER A 172 13.51 17.25 12.51
C SER A 172 14.73 16.33 12.43
N PHE A 173 15.95 16.88 12.30
CA PHE A 173 17.17 16.12 12.54
C PHE A 173 18.06 16.89 13.55
N PRO A 174 18.43 16.29 14.71
CA PRO A 174 19.33 16.92 15.67
C PRO A 174 20.68 17.31 15.03
N ARG A 175 21.20 18.45 15.48
CA ARG A 175 22.27 19.27 14.86
C ARG A 175 23.68 18.65 14.82
N ALA A 176 23.85 17.33 14.83
CA ALA A 176 25.16 16.70 15.07
C ALA A 176 25.92 16.21 13.82
N ILE A 177 25.36 16.23 12.60
CA ILE A 177 26.02 15.66 11.41
C ILE A 177 26.07 16.66 10.24
N ARG A 178 26.49 17.91 10.49
CA ARG A 178 26.72 18.92 9.43
C ARG A 178 28.12 18.85 8.78
N GLY A 179 28.97 17.90 9.18
CA GLY A 179 30.40 17.93 8.88
C GLY A 179 30.89 16.82 7.95
N ARG A 180 30.35 16.71 6.73
CA ARG A 180 30.95 16.09 5.52
C ARG A 180 29.86 15.99 4.47
N TRP A 181 30.21 15.92 3.19
CA TRP A 181 29.28 15.88 2.04
C TRP A 181 28.76 17.25 1.55
N MET A 182 29.62 18.25 1.55
CA MET A 182 29.54 19.33 0.55
C MET A 182 30.87 19.37 -0.21
N ASN A 183 30.88 18.74 -1.38
CA ASN A 183 31.68 19.10 -2.56
C ASN A 183 31.71 17.92 -3.54
N VAL A 184 30.85 17.95 -4.56
CA VAL A 184 31.26 17.59 -5.93
C VAL A 184 30.49 18.52 -6.87
N ARG A 185 31.25 19.12 -7.80
CA ARG A 185 30.83 20.11 -8.80
C ARG A 185 29.76 19.59 -9.74
#